data_AF-A0A7J5F091-F1
#
_entry.id   AF-A0A7J5F091-F1
#
_cell.length_a   1.000
_cell.length_b   1.000
_cell.length_c   1.000
_cell.angle_alpha   90.00
_cell.angle_beta   90.00
_cell.angle_gamma   90.00
#
_symmetry.space_group_name_H-M   'P 1'
#
loop_
_entity.id
_entity.type
_entity.pdbx_description
1 polymer ?
#
loop_
_entity_poly.entity_id
_entity_poly.type
_entity_poly.pdbx_seq_one_letter_code
_entity_poly.pdbx_strand_id
1 'polypeptide(L)'
;MSASRRVPAIRLVHIAHSSNWRVRHGGYSSLDHADEEVSRAFVGGIREGTTETISVRLAWDDGHAIEEHLRLGPEHLAAADAADVGILRYLLLASARHAAAGSPGADLAPFVIEQRMIIGRELLRRLVADGAALRNASGPPRVVRVVLSIIKGRKDLHRAAFDSIANADARLSADFTSLPSPAEEQLGWVGGVVYWSDHEETHVRFYVTHEHLLNAQADGGILRHALLRDARLEAAPTSYPGHSRDIVKRRTALGRAMLARLEADARDDDAHRNTATSRWATPTLLPDPAEAIRRLRDRFAGRREIVRAIGEWDGDERAAYPATNRADVRYVVNYISFALRNDVATLPATAGAVVWNHWTGVRDTIETLLRGGDDNDRYEDNEGLWVRQLPALVRLLNEAREDGSPLRNGRLTFRPVGGRGDAYPPWVADLRGRSGVYVIRAPGESGDLEIVYVGSSSADRLHETLTRHFQQWRRWKGFWRGQYGEGHDPGLTYDRATAEAAVIITPSQHAYELEMRLIRRLRPRDNLLGQDVAHEEVPF
;
A
#
# COMPACT_ATOMS: atom_id res chain seq x y z
N MET A 1 -3.21 44.20 41.60
CA MET A 1 -2.25 43.08 41.78
C MET A 1 -3.04 41.79 41.68
N SER A 2 -2.98 41.12 40.53
CA SER A 2 -3.63 39.81 40.35
C SER A 2 -2.78 38.79 41.11
N ALA A 3 -3.27 38.28 42.23
CA ALA A 3 -2.64 37.18 42.93
C ALA A 3 -2.65 35.98 41.97
N SER A 4 -1.47 35.63 41.44
CA SER A 4 -1.26 34.36 40.75
C SER A 4 -1.71 33.26 41.71
N ARG A 5 -2.91 32.71 41.49
CA ARG A 5 -3.35 31.49 42.16
C ARG A 5 -2.34 30.43 41.77
N ARG A 6 -1.42 30.11 42.69
CA ARG A 6 -0.57 28.92 42.57
C ARG A 6 -1.50 27.75 42.33
N VAL A 7 -1.24 27.02 41.25
CA VAL A 7 -1.96 25.78 40.98
C VAL A 7 -1.41 24.72 41.94
N PRO A 8 -2.28 24.02 42.68
CA PRO A 8 -1.92 22.88 43.52
C PRO A 8 -1.01 21.88 42.80
N ALA A 9 0.13 21.54 43.41
CA ALA A 9 1.02 20.51 42.88
C ALA A 9 0.53 19.10 43.25
N ILE A 10 0.80 18.10 42.41
CA ILE A 10 0.56 16.70 42.77
C ILE A 10 1.52 16.32 43.90
N ARG A 11 0.97 15.88 45.04
CA ARG A 11 1.73 15.55 46.25
C ARG A 11 1.89 14.05 46.46
N LEU A 12 0.92 13.27 46.01
CA LEU A 12 0.92 11.83 46.20
C LEU A 12 0.20 11.14 45.03
N VAL A 13 0.84 10.12 44.47
CA VAL A 13 0.22 9.19 43.54
C VAL A 13 0.18 7.82 44.19
N HIS A 14 -0.98 7.17 44.26
CA HIS A 14 -1.09 5.81 44.78
C HIS A 14 -1.54 4.86 43.67
N ILE A 15 -0.78 3.79 43.46
CA ILE A 15 -1.04 2.80 42.42
C ILE A 15 -1.49 1.49 43.07
N ALA A 16 -2.74 1.09 42.79
CA ALA A 16 -3.34 -0.11 43.32
C ALA A 16 -3.71 -1.11 42.20
N HIS A 17 -3.33 -2.37 42.46
CA HIS A 17 -3.69 -3.62 41.76
C HIS A 17 -3.36 -3.77 40.25
N SER A 18 -2.60 -4.82 39.92
CA SER A 18 -2.68 -5.64 38.70
C SER A 18 -2.10 -7.02 39.04
N SER A 19 -2.76 -8.10 38.62
CA SER A 19 -2.49 -9.48 39.04
C SER A 19 -1.15 -10.06 38.59
N ASN A 20 -0.40 -9.36 37.73
CA ASN A 20 0.79 -9.91 37.05
C ASN A 20 2.05 -9.03 37.17
N TRP A 21 2.01 -7.97 37.98
CA TRP A 21 3.02 -6.90 37.95
C TRP A 21 3.82 -6.75 39.24
N ARG A 22 5.11 -6.38 39.12
CA ARG A 22 5.98 -5.94 40.23
C ARG A 22 6.11 -4.41 40.29
N VAL A 23 5.06 -3.65 40.03
CA VAL A 23 5.08 -2.23 40.43
C VAL A 23 5.02 -2.21 41.95
N ARG A 24 5.93 -1.46 42.59
CA ARG A 24 5.86 -1.27 44.03
C ARG A 24 4.54 -0.59 44.37
N HIS A 25 3.67 -1.27 45.09
CA HIS A 25 2.48 -0.63 45.63
C HIS A 25 2.90 0.43 46.65
N GLY A 26 2.29 1.61 46.59
CA GLY A 26 2.57 2.66 47.54
C GLY A 26 2.34 4.06 47.01
N GLY A 27 2.61 5.02 47.89
CA GLY A 27 2.57 6.44 47.59
C GLY A 27 3.87 6.91 46.94
N TYR A 28 3.76 7.53 45.78
CA TYR A 28 4.84 8.20 45.07
C TYR A 28 4.77 9.70 45.32
N SER A 29 5.92 10.33 45.53
CA SER A 29 6.05 11.76 45.87
C SER A 29 5.69 12.72 44.73
N SER A 30 5.63 12.23 43.49
CA SER A 30 5.28 13.01 42.30
C SER A 30 4.77 12.10 41.18
N LEU A 31 4.15 12.70 40.16
CA LEU A 31 3.73 11.98 38.96
C LEU A 31 4.93 11.49 38.13
N ASP A 32 6.03 12.24 38.08
CA ASP A 32 7.29 11.79 37.43
C ASP A 32 7.82 10.49 38.02
N HIS A 33 7.87 10.41 39.34
CA HIS A 33 8.38 9.23 40.03
C HIS A 33 7.44 8.03 39.81
N ALA A 34 6.13 8.25 39.83
CA ALA A 34 5.15 7.21 39.51
C ALA A 34 5.26 6.74 38.05
N ASP A 35 5.44 7.67 37.10
CA ASP A 35 5.64 7.38 35.68
C ASP A 35 6.86 6.49 35.44
N GLU A 36 8.01 6.87 36.02
CA GLU A 36 9.26 6.13 35.84
C GLU A 36 9.15 4.69 36.35
N GLU A 37 8.53 4.51 37.52
CA GLU A 37 8.35 3.19 38.14
C GLU A 37 7.37 2.32 37.35
N VAL A 38 6.29 2.91 36.81
CA VAL A 38 5.35 2.19 35.94
C VAL A 38 5.99 1.82 34.61
N SER A 39 6.69 2.74 33.95
CA SER A 39 7.40 2.45 32.69
C SER A 39 8.46 1.36 32.87
N ARG A 40 9.24 1.41 33.96
CA ARG A 40 10.27 0.39 34.25
C ARG A 40 9.65 -0.99 34.49
N ALA A 41 8.54 -1.06 35.22
CA ALA A 41 7.81 -2.30 35.41
C ALA A 41 7.13 -2.79 34.11
N PHE A 42 6.68 -1.86 33.25
CA PHE A 42 6.07 -2.13 31.95
C PHE A 42 7.04 -2.87 31.02
N VAL A 43 8.24 -2.30 30.83
CA VAL A 43 9.29 -2.85 29.95
C VAL A 43 9.74 -4.25 30.39
N GLY A 44 9.65 -4.56 31.69
CA GLY A 44 10.11 -5.83 32.26
C GLY A 44 9.07 -6.96 32.33
N GLY A 45 7.79 -6.72 32.01
CA GLY A 45 6.71 -7.61 32.50
C GLY A 45 5.55 -7.96 31.56
N ILE A 46 5.27 -7.20 30.50
CA ILE A 46 4.10 -7.46 29.64
C ILE A 46 4.47 -8.22 28.36
N ARG A 47 3.76 -9.32 28.10
CA ARG A 47 3.80 -10.00 26.80
C ARG A 47 3.03 -9.18 25.77
N GLU A 48 3.53 -9.15 24.55
CA GLU A 48 2.87 -8.50 23.42
C GLU A 48 1.40 -8.99 23.30
N GLY A 49 0.46 -8.03 23.26
CA GLY A 49 -0.97 -8.32 23.11
C GLY A 49 -1.79 -8.41 24.41
N THR A 50 -1.21 -8.37 25.61
CA THR A 50 -1.98 -8.34 26.87
C THR A 50 -2.26 -6.91 27.34
N THR A 51 -3.49 -6.63 27.79
CA THR A 51 -3.85 -5.36 28.45
C THR A 51 -4.17 -5.60 29.92
N GLU A 52 -3.65 -4.74 30.78
CA GLU A 52 -3.87 -4.76 32.24
C GLU A 52 -4.64 -3.51 32.67
N THR A 53 -5.32 -3.56 33.81
CA THR A 53 -5.97 -2.38 34.41
C THR A 53 -5.27 -2.05 35.71
N ILE A 54 -4.92 -0.78 35.91
CA ILE A 54 -4.41 -0.25 37.18
C ILE A 54 -5.38 0.80 37.72
N SER A 55 -5.44 0.92 39.04
CA SER A 55 -6.10 2.03 39.71
C SER A 55 -5.05 3.05 40.14
N VAL A 56 -5.22 4.30 39.72
CA VAL A 56 -4.35 5.42 40.07
C VAL A 56 -5.15 6.42 40.88
N ARG A 57 -4.72 6.70 42.11
CA ARG A 57 -5.25 7.79 42.93
C ARG A 57 -4.26 8.94 42.94
N LEU A 58 -4.69 10.09 42.44
CA LEU A 58 -3.96 11.35 42.45
C LEU A 58 -4.43 12.19 43.62
N ALA A 59 -3.51 12.74 44.41
CA ALA A 59 -3.80 13.70 45.47
C ALA A 59 -2.94 14.97 45.34
N TRP A 60 -3.57 16.11 45.57
CA TRP A 60 -2.97 17.44 45.45
C TRP A 60 -2.73 18.08 46.83
N ASP A 61 -1.90 19.13 46.86
CA ASP A 61 -1.56 19.86 48.09
C ASP A 61 -2.77 20.56 48.76
N ASP A 62 -3.83 20.84 48.01
CA ASP A 62 -5.10 21.40 48.47
C ASP A 62 -6.05 20.38 49.11
N GLY A 63 -5.62 19.11 49.21
CA GLY A 63 -6.39 18.02 49.79
C GLY A 63 -7.41 17.38 48.83
N HIS A 64 -7.48 17.84 47.58
CA HIS A 64 -8.30 17.20 46.56
C HIS A 64 -7.68 15.85 46.15
N ALA A 65 -8.51 14.87 45.80
CA ALA A 65 -8.06 13.60 45.28
C ALA A 65 -9.03 13.03 44.24
N ILE A 66 -8.48 12.40 43.20
CA ILE A 66 -9.21 11.74 42.11
C ILE A 66 -8.68 10.32 41.96
N GLU A 67 -9.56 9.37 41.70
CA GLU A 67 -9.21 7.97 41.44
C GLU A 67 -9.65 7.60 40.02
N GLU A 68 -8.71 7.05 39.24
CA GLU A 68 -8.89 6.68 37.84
C GLU A 68 -8.49 5.22 37.64
N HIS A 69 -9.25 4.51 36.80
CA HIS A 69 -8.91 3.16 36.36
C HIS A 69 -8.36 3.24 34.94
N LEU A 70 -7.07 2.99 34.79
CA LEU A 70 -6.37 3.11 33.52
C LEU A 70 -6.11 1.72 32.96
N ARG A 71 -6.36 1.55 31.66
CA ARG A 71 -5.99 0.34 30.94
C ARG A 71 -4.64 0.57 30.30
N LEU A 72 -3.67 -0.31 30.56
CA LEU A 72 -2.34 -0.26 29.95
C LEU A 72 -2.11 -1.47 29.07
N GLY A 73 -1.37 -1.26 28.00
CA GLY A 73 -1.00 -2.24 26.99
C GLY A 73 0.19 -1.72 26.20
N PRO A 74 0.95 -2.58 25.49
CA PRO A 74 2.18 -2.18 24.79
C PRO A 74 1.97 -0.99 23.85
N GLU A 75 0.77 -0.86 23.28
CA GLU A 75 0.34 0.26 22.46
C GLU A 75 0.35 1.62 23.18
N HIS A 76 0.03 1.65 24.47
CA HIS A 76 0.00 2.89 25.25
C HIS A 76 1.42 3.34 25.60
N LEU A 77 2.34 2.41 25.85
CA LEU A 77 3.75 2.74 26.05
C LEU A 77 4.34 3.34 24.77
N ALA A 78 4.13 2.69 23.62
CA ALA A 78 4.60 3.19 22.34
C ALA A 78 4.00 4.57 22.00
N ALA A 79 2.71 4.80 22.27
CA ALA A 79 2.07 6.09 22.06
C ALA A 79 2.61 7.17 23.02
N ALA A 80 2.89 6.82 24.28
CA ALA A 80 3.48 7.72 25.26
C ALA A 80 4.91 8.13 24.86
N ASP A 81 5.75 7.16 24.48
CA ASP A 81 7.12 7.39 23.99
C ASP A 81 7.11 8.27 22.73
N ALA A 82 6.23 7.99 21.76
CA ALA A 82 6.10 8.78 20.55
C ALA A 82 5.64 10.23 20.81
N ALA A 83 4.85 10.43 21.87
CA ALA A 83 4.40 11.75 22.30
C ALA A 83 5.38 12.46 23.26
N ASP A 84 6.51 11.81 23.59
CA ASP A 84 7.52 12.27 24.56
C ASP A 84 6.90 12.62 25.92
N VAL A 85 6.04 11.73 26.42
CA VAL A 85 5.41 11.83 27.74
C VAL A 85 5.47 10.48 28.46
N GLY A 86 5.44 10.50 29.79
CA GLY A 86 5.33 9.27 30.57
C GLY A 86 3.98 8.57 30.39
N ILE A 87 3.95 7.25 30.56
CA ILE A 87 2.77 6.41 30.27
C ILE A 87 1.56 6.72 31.15
N LEU A 88 1.72 7.00 32.45
CA LEU A 88 0.60 7.40 33.31
C LEU A 88 0.09 8.76 32.90
N ARG A 89 0.97 9.71 32.58
CA ARG A 89 0.55 11.01 32.08
C ARG A 89 -0.25 10.90 30.80
N TYR A 90 0.22 10.11 29.84
CA TYR A 90 -0.50 9.85 28.61
C TYR A 90 -1.92 9.36 28.88
N LEU A 91 -2.05 8.31 29.70
CA LEU A 91 -3.33 7.67 30.01
C LEU A 91 -4.26 8.56 30.83
N LEU A 92 -3.73 9.34 31.77
CA LEU A 92 -4.51 10.28 32.56
C LEU A 92 -5.02 11.44 31.69
N LEU A 93 -4.21 11.94 30.76
CA LEU A 93 -4.64 12.96 29.80
C LEU A 93 -5.72 12.42 28.85
N ALA A 94 -5.56 11.19 28.35
CA ALA A 94 -6.55 10.51 27.53
C ALA A 94 -7.88 10.32 28.29
N SER A 95 -7.84 9.77 29.51
CA SER A 95 -9.02 9.60 30.37
C SER A 95 -9.71 10.93 30.66
N ALA A 96 -8.94 11.96 31.06
CA ALA A 96 -9.46 13.28 31.38
C ALA A 96 -10.18 13.94 30.19
N ARG A 97 -9.61 13.82 28.99
CA ARG A 97 -10.18 14.36 27.74
C ARG A 97 -11.44 13.62 27.34
N HIS A 98 -11.40 12.30 27.38
CA HIS A 98 -12.57 11.47 27.09
C HIS A 98 -13.74 11.81 28.03
N ALA A 99 -13.45 11.90 29.33
CA ALA A 99 -14.42 12.31 30.34
C ALA A 99 -14.92 13.75 30.12
N ALA A 100 -14.03 14.70 29.81
CA ALA A 100 -14.39 16.11 29.57
C ALA A 100 -15.22 16.33 28.29
N ALA A 101 -15.02 15.50 27.26
CA ALA A 101 -15.79 15.50 26.02
C ALA A 101 -17.22 14.96 26.23
N GLY A 102 -17.45 14.23 27.32
CA GLY A 102 -18.75 13.64 27.63
C GLY A 102 -19.10 12.49 26.69
N SER A 103 -18.10 11.81 26.11
CA SER A 103 -18.25 10.56 25.37
C SER A 103 -18.40 9.42 26.38
N PRO A 104 -19.60 8.86 26.60
CA PRO A 104 -19.76 7.75 27.54
C PRO A 104 -19.86 6.44 26.74
N GLY A 105 -19.53 5.32 27.38
CA GLY A 105 -20.12 4.04 26.97
C GLY A 105 -21.64 4.20 26.91
N ALA A 106 -22.30 3.55 25.96
CA ALA A 106 -23.64 3.88 25.47
C ALA A 106 -24.80 3.92 26.51
N ASP A 107 -24.57 3.59 27.79
CA ASP A 107 -25.63 3.31 28.78
C ASP A 107 -25.55 4.14 30.09
N LEU A 108 -24.85 5.29 30.11
CA LEU A 108 -24.78 6.12 31.33
C LEU A 108 -25.93 7.12 31.45
N ALA A 109 -26.48 7.24 32.65
CA ALA A 109 -27.50 8.25 32.97
C ALA A 109 -26.94 9.68 32.82
N PRO A 110 -27.74 10.67 32.40
CA PRO A 110 -27.27 12.04 32.12
C PRO A 110 -26.48 12.70 33.25
N PHE A 111 -26.88 12.48 34.51
CA PHE A 111 -26.18 13.05 35.67
C PHE A 111 -24.79 12.44 35.89
N VAL A 112 -24.59 11.16 35.52
CA VAL A 112 -23.28 10.48 35.60
C VAL A 112 -22.34 11.02 34.54
N ILE A 113 -22.86 11.31 33.34
CA ILE A 113 -22.10 11.95 32.26
C ILE A 113 -21.64 13.34 32.71
N GLU A 114 -22.53 14.14 33.29
CA GLU A 114 -22.20 15.48 33.80
C GLU A 114 -21.14 15.44 34.91
N GLN A 115 -21.27 14.51 35.86
CA GLN A 115 -20.25 14.32 36.91
C GLN A 115 -18.90 13.92 36.32
N ARG A 116 -18.85 12.97 35.38
CA ARG A 116 -17.60 12.59 34.70
C ARG A 116 -16.98 13.76 33.94
N MET A 117 -17.79 14.60 33.30
CA MET A 117 -17.30 15.79 32.61
C MET A 117 -16.66 16.79 33.57
N ILE A 118 -17.27 17.01 34.75
CA ILE A 118 -16.72 17.90 35.77
C ILE A 118 -15.36 17.37 36.27
N ILE A 119 -15.30 16.07 36.60
CA ILE A 119 -14.08 15.41 37.08
C ILE A 119 -12.98 15.46 36.00
N GLY A 120 -13.31 15.10 34.76
CA GLY A 120 -12.36 15.10 33.64
C GLY A 120 -11.80 16.49 33.33
N ARG A 121 -12.64 17.54 33.36
CA ARG A 121 -12.18 18.93 33.16
C ARG A 121 -11.29 19.41 34.29
N GLU A 122 -11.61 19.04 35.53
CA GLU A 122 -10.79 19.38 36.68
C GLU A 122 -9.43 18.67 36.63
N LEU A 123 -9.44 17.37 36.32
CA LEU A 123 -8.23 16.57 36.11
C LEU A 123 -7.36 17.17 35.00
N LEU A 124 -7.96 17.49 33.84
CA LEU A 124 -7.24 18.11 32.72
C LEU A 124 -6.63 19.46 33.12
N ARG A 125 -7.39 20.33 33.79
CA ARG A 125 -6.90 21.64 34.25
C ARG A 125 -5.69 21.48 35.17
N ARG A 126 -5.74 20.52 36.09
CA ARG A 126 -4.66 20.25 37.06
C ARG A 126 -3.43 19.65 36.39
N LEU A 127 -3.60 18.68 35.48
CA LEU A 127 -2.50 18.08 34.72
C LEU A 127 -1.79 19.10 33.81
N VAL A 128 -2.55 19.95 33.12
CA VAL A 128 -1.99 21.04 32.28
C VAL A 128 -1.14 21.98 33.13
N ALA A 129 -1.65 22.36 34.30
CA ALA A 129 -0.97 23.30 35.18
C ALA A 129 0.27 22.72 35.90
N ASP A 130 0.32 21.40 36.10
CA ASP A 130 1.50 20.67 36.57
C ASP A 130 2.60 20.55 35.49
N GLY A 131 2.37 21.11 34.29
CA GLY A 131 3.32 21.12 33.17
C GLY A 131 3.26 19.88 32.28
N ALA A 132 2.29 18.98 32.48
CA ALA A 132 2.16 17.73 31.73
C ALA A 132 1.73 17.92 30.26
N ALA A 133 1.16 19.07 29.89
CA ALA A 133 0.53 19.29 28.58
C ALA A 133 1.37 20.08 27.56
N LEU A 134 2.56 20.56 27.93
CA LEU A 134 3.12 21.76 27.29
C LEU A 134 4.42 21.60 26.49
N ARG A 135 4.89 20.37 26.19
CA ARG A 135 6.10 20.24 25.35
C ARG A 135 5.83 20.11 23.85
N ASN A 136 4.70 19.53 23.41
CA ASN A 136 4.55 19.15 21.98
C ASN A 136 3.30 19.69 21.23
N ALA A 137 2.45 20.52 21.83
CA ALA A 137 1.17 20.92 21.23
C ALA A 137 1.20 22.15 20.28
N SER A 138 2.32 22.45 19.61
CA SER A 138 2.39 23.59 18.68
C SER A 138 1.97 23.25 17.24
N GLY A 139 1.66 21.99 16.94
CA GLY A 139 1.21 21.52 15.62
C GLY A 139 -0.18 20.89 15.65
N PRO A 140 -0.83 20.71 14.47
CA PRO A 140 -2.05 19.93 14.37
C PRO A 140 -1.83 18.50 14.90
N PRO A 141 -2.81 17.88 15.58
CA PRO A 141 -2.68 16.51 16.08
C PRO A 141 -2.36 15.53 14.95
N ARG A 142 -1.40 14.64 15.18
CA ARG A 142 -0.95 13.61 14.23
C ARG A 142 -1.25 12.22 14.78
N VAL A 143 -1.41 11.24 13.91
CA VAL A 143 -1.49 9.84 14.34
C VAL A 143 -0.14 9.42 14.92
N VAL A 144 -0.15 8.84 16.11
CA VAL A 144 1.05 8.22 16.73
C VAL A 144 1.01 6.71 16.66
N ARG A 145 -0.19 6.13 16.66
CA ARG A 145 -0.38 4.67 16.60
C ARG A 145 -1.81 4.35 16.17
N VAL A 146 -1.98 3.25 15.47
CA VAL A 146 -3.27 2.62 15.19
C VAL A 146 -3.21 1.18 15.67
N VAL A 147 -4.23 0.73 16.40
CA VAL A 147 -4.35 -0.68 16.82
C VAL A 147 -5.68 -1.21 16.33
N LEU A 148 -5.64 -2.27 15.53
CA LEU A 148 -6.82 -2.93 14.99
C LEU A 148 -6.93 -4.35 15.54
N SER A 149 -8.16 -4.75 15.81
CA SER A 149 -8.64 -6.10 16.02
C SER A 149 -9.57 -6.42 14.86
N ILE A 150 -9.10 -7.27 13.96
CA ILE A 150 -9.76 -7.61 12.71
C ILE A 150 -10.34 -9.01 12.86
N ILE A 151 -11.64 -9.16 12.64
CA ILE A 151 -12.33 -10.45 12.58
C ILE A 151 -12.80 -10.67 11.15
N LYS A 152 -12.24 -11.66 10.46
CA LYS A 152 -12.74 -12.10 9.15
C LYS A 152 -13.62 -13.34 9.33
N GLY A 153 -14.86 -13.31 8.81
CA GLY A 153 -15.84 -14.37 9.04
C GLY A 153 -16.13 -14.62 10.54
N ARG A 154 -16.25 -15.89 10.95
CA ARG A 154 -16.61 -16.28 12.35
C ARG A 154 -15.44 -16.63 13.26
N LYS A 155 -14.19 -16.78 12.77
CA LYS A 155 -13.10 -17.40 13.55
C LYS A 155 -11.72 -16.74 13.48
N ASP A 156 -11.47 -15.80 12.56
CA ASP A 156 -10.12 -15.29 12.35
C ASP A 156 -9.94 -13.93 13.03
N LEU A 157 -9.49 -13.91 14.30
CA LEU A 157 -9.13 -12.69 15.02
C LEU A 157 -7.64 -12.39 14.87
N HIS A 158 -7.32 -11.27 14.23
CA HIS A 158 -5.97 -10.73 14.12
C HIS A 158 -5.90 -9.38 14.82
N ARG A 159 -5.00 -9.25 15.80
CA ARG A 159 -4.66 -7.95 16.38
C ARG A 159 -3.36 -7.45 15.76
N ALA A 160 -3.35 -6.23 15.26
CA ALA A 160 -2.19 -5.61 14.64
C ALA A 160 -2.08 -4.14 15.04
N ALA A 161 -0.86 -3.64 15.05
CA ALA A 161 -0.56 -2.24 15.36
C ALA A 161 0.25 -1.60 14.24
N PHE A 162 -0.01 -0.34 13.96
CA PHE A 162 0.52 0.40 12.81
C PHE A 162 0.89 1.81 13.23
N ASP A 163 1.85 2.41 12.53
CA ASP A 163 2.33 3.77 12.85
C ASP A 163 1.49 4.87 12.18
N SER A 164 0.64 4.52 11.21
CA SER A 164 -0.23 5.46 10.51
C SER A 164 -1.55 4.82 10.08
N ILE A 165 -2.55 5.66 9.76
CA ILE A 165 -3.82 5.21 9.17
C ILE A 165 -3.56 4.56 7.82
N ALA A 166 -2.66 5.12 7.00
CA ALA A 166 -2.33 4.56 5.68
C ALA A 166 -1.78 3.13 5.76
N ASN A 167 -0.90 2.84 6.73
CA ASN A 167 -0.36 1.48 6.94
C ASN A 167 -1.45 0.50 7.39
N ALA A 168 -2.31 0.95 8.31
CA ALA A 168 -3.47 0.17 8.75
C ALA A 168 -4.43 -0.13 7.58
N ASP A 169 -4.65 0.84 6.70
CA ASP A 169 -5.51 0.71 5.52
C ASP A 169 -4.95 -0.20 4.43
N ALA A 170 -3.63 -0.15 4.21
CA ALA A 170 -2.96 -1.09 3.32
C ALA A 170 -3.15 -2.54 3.81
N ARG A 171 -3.05 -2.76 5.13
CA ARG A 171 -3.30 -4.08 5.72
C ARG A 171 -4.76 -4.51 5.61
N LEU A 172 -5.71 -3.64 5.94
CA LEU A 172 -7.13 -3.96 5.79
C LEU A 172 -7.47 -4.29 4.34
N SER A 173 -6.92 -3.52 3.39
CA SER A 173 -7.13 -3.77 1.97
C SER A 173 -6.57 -5.14 1.55
N ALA A 174 -5.42 -5.57 2.09
CA ALA A 174 -4.85 -6.91 1.90
C ALA A 174 -5.74 -8.02 2.51
N ASP A 175 -6.22 -7.82 3.74
CA ASP A 175 -7.03 -8.81 4.45
C ASP A 175 -8.42 -9.01 3.79
N PHE A 176 -8.96 -7.95 3.18
CA PHE A 176 -10.25 -7.96 2.49
C PHE A 176 -10.14 -7.97 0.95
N THR A 177 -8.96 -8.26 0.35
CA THR A 177 -8.76 -8.26 -1.12
C THR A 177 -9.55 -9.35 -1.83
N SER A 178 -9.73 -10.51 -1.18
CA SER A 178 -10.55 -11.60 -1.69
C SER A 178 -12.02 -11.31 -1.35
N LEU A 179 -12.78 -10.73 -2.28
CA LEU A 179 -14.23 -10.59 -2.15
C LEU A 179 -14.85 -11.99 -2.05
N PRO A 180 -15.52 -12.38 -0.95
CA PRO A 180 -16.41 -13.52 -0.97
C PRO A 180 -17.57 -13.26 -1.94
N SER A 181 -18.31 -14.30 -2.28
CA SER A 181 -19.53 -14.18 -3.09
C SER A 181 -20.41 -13.00 -2.59
N PRO A 182 -21.03 -12.21 -3.49
CA PRO A 182 -21.95 -11.12 -3.13
C PRO A 182 -23.12 -11.52 -2.21
N ALA A 183 -23.33 -12.82 -2.01
CA ALA A 183 -24.32 -13.38 -1.09
C ALA A 183 -24.00 -13.14 0.40
N GLU A 184 -22.75 -12.80 0.77
CA GLU A 184 -22.41 -12.44 2.15
C GLU A 184 -22.54 -10.91 2.37
N GLU A 185 -23.56 -10.50 3.14
CA GLU A 185 -23.78 -9.08 3.49
C GLU A 185 -22.69 -8.51 4.40
N GLN A 186 -22.01 -9.35 5.19
CA GLN A 186 -20.94 -8.97 6.12
C GLN A 186 -19.70 -9.83 5.91
N LEU A 187 -18.60 -9.20 5.49
CA LEU A 187 -17.33 -9.86 5.18
C LEU A 187 -16.46 -10.05 6.42
N GLY A 188 -16.63 -9.16 7.40
CA GLY A 188 -15.91 -9.17 8.65
C GLY A 188 -16.25 -7.97 9.52
N TRP A 189 -15.55 -7.89 10.64
CA TRP A 189 -15.69 -6.82 11.62
C TRP A 189 -14.32 -6.28 11.96
N VAL A 190 -14.20 -4.96 12.05
CA VAL A 190 -12.98 -4.28 12.47
C VAL A 190 -13.33 -3.45 13.71
N GLY A 191 -12.61 -3.69 14.79
CA GLY A 191 -12.58 -2.83 15.97
C GLY A 191 -11.17 -2.29 16.17
N GLY A 192 -11.02 -1.14 16.78
CA GLY A 192 -9.69 -0.60 17.03
C GLY A 192 -9.68 0.75 17.70
N VAL A 193 -8.48 1.31 17.82
CA VAL A 193 -8.21 2.63 18.37
C VAL A 193 -7.14 3.32 17.55
N VAL A 194 -7.37 4.59 17.20
CA VAL A 194 -6.37 5.51 16.68
C VAL A 194 -5.92 6.42 17.82
N TYR A 195 -4.62 6.43 18.09
CA TYR A 195 -3.97 7.25 19.10
C TYR A 195 -3.38 8.49 18.44
N TRP A 196 -3.62 9.66 19.03
CA TRP A 196 -3.21 10.94 18.50
C TRP A 196 -2.08 11.56 19.35
N SER A 197 -1.25 12.39 18.73
CA SER A 197 -0.12 13.09 19.37
C SER A 197 -0.57 14.09 20.44
N ASP A 198 -1.83 14.50 20.41
CA ASP A 198 -2.44 15.28 21.47
C ASP A 198 -3.01 14.39 22.58
N HIS A 199 -2.73 13.09 22.64
CA HIS A 199 -3.23 12.15 23.66
C HIS A 199 -4.74 11.89 23.60
N GLU A 200 -5.37 12.15 22.45
CA GLU A 200 -6.74 11.72 22.20
C GLU A 200 -6.77 10.30 21.65
N GLU A 201 -7.90 9.64 21.86
CA GLU A 201 -8.16 8.29 21.35
C GLU A 201 -9.44 8.29 20.53
N THR A 202 -9.36 7.77 19.31
CA THR A 202 -10.54 7.52 18.49
C THR A 202 -10.78 6.03 18.38
N HIS A 203 -11.79 5.56 19.11
CA HIS A 203 -12.28 4.19 18.96
C HIS A 203 -13.03 4.05 17.65
N VAL A 204 -12.75 2.97 16.94
CA VAL A 204 -13.39 2.65 15.67
C VAL A 204 -14.01 1.26 15.76
N ARG A 205 -15.24 1.12 15.25
CA ARG A 205 -15.93 -0.17 15.21
C ARG A 205 -16.89 -0.21 14.03
N PHE A 206 -16.61 -1.05 13.04
CA PHE A 206 -17.47 -1.17 11.86
C PHE A 206 -17.45 -2.59 11.29
N TYR A 207 -18.51 -2.91 10.56
CA TYR A 207 -18.56 -4.11 9.73
C TYR A 207 -18.02 -3.77 8.34
N VAL A 208 -17.18 -4.64 7.81
CA VAL A 208 -16.72 -4.52 6.44
C VAL A 208 -17.76 -5.16 5.53
N THR A 209 -18.37 -4.34 4.68
CA THR A 209 -19.37 -4.77 3.67
C THR A 209 -18.82 -4.50 2.27
N HIS A 210 -19.46 -5.07 1.25
CA HIS A 210 -19.12 -4.79 -0.16
C HIS A 210 -19.17 -3.28 -0.47
N GLU A 211 -20.18 -2.57 0.03
CA GLU A 211 -20.31 -1.12 -0.13
C GLU A 211 -19.13 -0.36 0.51
N HIS A 212 -18.68 -0.76 1.70
CA HIS A 212 -17.50 -0.16 2.32
C HIS A 212 -16.27 -0.30 1.43
N LEU A 213 -16.04 -1.47 0.84
CA LEU A 213 -14.87 -1.71 -0.02
C LEU A 213 -14.90 -0.86 -1.29
N LEU A 214 -16.07 -0.70 -1.92
CA LEU A 214 -16.24 0.13 -3.11
C LEU A 214 -15.99 1.61 -2.83
N ASN A 215 -16.53 2.12 -1.72
CA ASN A 215 -16.41 3.54 -1.37
C ASN A 215 -15.05 3.88 -0.74
N ALA A 216 -14.40 2.91 -0.10
CA ALA A 216 -13.13 3.10 0.59
C ALA A 216 -12.01 3.61 -0.31
N GLN A 217 -11.97 3.21 -1.59
CA GLN A 217 -10.94 3.69 -2.52
C GLN A 217 -10.95 5.21 -2.69
N ALA A 218 -12.14 5.83 -2.78
CA ALA A 218 -12.27 7.28 -2.96
C ALA A 218 -11.85 8.05 -1.70
N ASP A 219 -12.05 7.46 -0.53
CA ASP A 219 -11.71 8.04 0.77
C ASP A 219 -10.29 7.66 1.24
N GLY A 220 -9.51 6.94 0.41
CA GLY A 220 -8.11 6.61 0.65
C GLY A 220 -7.85 5.35 1.51
N GLY A 221 -8.88 4.56 1.80
CA GLY A 221 -8.76 3.32 2.58
C GLY A 221 -10.03 2.95 3.37
N ILE A 222 -10.10 1.72 3.86
CA ILE A 222 -11.25 1.13 4.56
C ILE A 222 -11.46 1.77 5.95
N LEU A 223 -10.42 1.80 6.78
CA LEU A 223 -10.40 2.47 8.08
C LEU A 223 -10.64 3.97 7.91
N ARG A 224 -9.96 4.60 6.95
CA ARG A 224 -10.14 6.03 6.68
C ARG A 224 -11.57 6.35 6.27
N HIS A 225 -12.18 5.53 5.41
CA HIS A 225 -13.59 5.66 5.04
C HIS A 225 -14.53 5.51 6.25
N ALA A 226 -14.29 4.52 7.11
CA ALA A 226 -15.08 4.34 8.33
C ALA A 226 -14.99 5.56 9.27
N LEU A 227 -13.77 6.06 9.52
CA LEU A 227 -13.55 7.25 10.35
C LEU A 227 -14.18 8.51 9.75
N LEU A 228 -14.06 8.69 8.43
CA LEU A 228 -14.68 9.81 7.72
C LEU A 228 -16.21 9.73 7.75
N ARG A 229 -16.77 8.53 7.58
CA ARG A 229 -18.22 8.30 7.67
C ARG A 229 -18.74 8.66 9.07
N ASP A 230 -18.10 8.16 10.12
CA ASP A 230 -18.50 8.47 11.50
C ASP A 230 -18.36 9.97 11.77
N ALA A 231 -17.23 10.59 11.39
CA ALA A 231 -17.03 12.02 11.57
C ALA A 231 -18.05 12.89 10.79
N ARG A 232 -18.41 12.50 9.55
CA ARG A 232 -19.46 13.15 8.75
C ARG A 232 -20.83 13.03 9.42
N LEU A 233 -21.16 11.84 9.93
CA LEU A 233 -22.41 11.61 10.67
C LEU A 233 -22.48 12.45 11.94
N GLU A 234 -21.37 12.53 12.68
CA GLU A 234 -21.29 13.34 13.90
C GLU A 234 -21.38 14.83 13.63
N ALA A 235 -20.78 15.29 12.52
CA ALA A 235 -20.83 16.68 12.10
C ALA A 235 -22.22 17.13 11.61
N ALA A 236 -23.13 16.19 11.30
CA ALA A 236 -24.47 16.46 10.82
C ALA A 236 -25.48 16.62 11.98
N PRO A 237 -26.08 17.81 12.19
CA PRO A 237 -26.98 18.06 13.31
C PRO A 237 -28.25 17.17 13.31
N THR A 238 -28.68 16.71 12.14
CA THR A 238 -29.90 15.92 11.93
C THR A 238 -29.76 14.46 12.34
N SER A 239 -28.53 13.97 12.59
CA SER A 239 -28.26 12.56 12.89
C SER A 239 -28.65 12.13 14.32
N TYR A 240 -29.16 13.05 15.15
CA TYR A 240 -29.35 12.84 16.60
C TYR A 240 -30.78 13.13 17.09
N PRO A 241 -31.80 12.35 16.65
CA PRO A 241 -33.17 12.51 17.13
C PRO A 241 -33.26 12.23 18.64
N GLY A 242 -34.02 13.04 19.39
CA GLY A 242 -34.26 12.81 20.82
C GLY A 242 -33.15 13.29 21.77
N HIS A 243 -32.04 13.83 21.26
CA HIS A 243 -31.00 14.43 22.09
C HIS A 243 -31.25 15.92 22.38
N SER A 244 -30.77 16.41 23.53
CA SER A 244 -30.86 17.84 23.87
C SER A 244 -30.01 18.69 22.93
N ARG A 245 -30.40 19.96 22.74
CA ARG A 245 -29.68 20.91 21.85
C ARG A 245 -28.19 21.02 22.18
N ASP A 246 -27.82 20.97 23.46
CA ASP A 246 -26.43 21.05 23.89
C ASP A 246 -25.63 19.79 23.53
N ILE A 247 -26.25 18.60 23.59
CA ILE A 247 -25.62 17.36 23.16
C ILE A 247 -25.39 17.40 21.64
N VAL A 248 -26.40 17.80 20.86
CA VAL A 248 -26.28 17.90 19.39
C VAL A 248 -25.17 18.87 18.99
N LYS A 249 -25.11 20.05 19.62
CA LYS A 249 -24.06 21.05 19.38
C LYS A 249 -22.67 20.49 19.67
N ARG A 250 -22.49 19.74 20.76
CA ARG A 250 -21.21 19.14 21.15
C ARG A 250 -20.77 18.05 20.17
N ARG A 251 -21.64 17.11 19.82
CA ARG A 251 -21.33 16.05 18.85
C ARG A 251 -21.00 16.61 17.48
N THR A 252 -21.75 17.62 17.05
CA THR A 252 -21.46 18.36 15.82
C THR A 252 -20.06 18.98 15.84
N ALA A 253 -19.64 19.57 16.95
CA ALA A 253 -18.29 20.11 17.09
C ALA A 253 -17.22 19.01 17.09
N LEU A 254 -17.48 17.88 17.74
CA LEU A 254 -16.59 16.71 17.77
C LEU A 254 -16.36 16.16 16.36
N GLY A 255 -17.43 15.93 15.59
CA GLY A 255 -17.33 15.45 14.21
C GLY A 255 -16.51 16.38 13.32
N ARG A 256 -16.72 17.71 13.42
CA ARG A 256 -15.92 18.68 12.66
C ARG A 256 -14.44 18.68 13.08
N ALA A 257 -14.16 18.55 14.38
CA ALA A 257 -12.79 18.46 14.86
C ALA A 257 -12.10 17.18 14.34
N MET A 258 -12.83 16.05 14.31
CA MET A 258 -12.33 14.80 13.77
C MET A 258 -12.04 14.89 12.26
N LEU A 259 -12.92 15.52 11.48
CA LEU A 259 -12.67 15.77 10.05
C LEU A 259 -11.38 16.58 9.84
N ALA A 260 -11.20 17.67 10.61
CA ALA A 260 -10.00 18.49 10.52
C ALA A 260 -8.73 17.71 10.89
N ARG A 261 -8.79 16.81 11.89
CA ARG A 261 -7.68 15.92 12.27
C ARG A 261 -7.31 14.96 11.14
N LEU A 262 -8.30 14.28 10.56
CA LEU A 262 -8.08 13.35 9.45
C LEU A 262 -7.48 14.07 8.24
N GLU A 263 -7.96 15.27 7.91
CA GLU A 263 -7.36 16.07 6.83
C GLU A 263 -5.92 16.50 7.12
N ALA A 264 -5.63 16.93 8.36
CA ALA A 264 -4.27 17.30 8.76
C ALA A 264 -3.32 16.10 8.70
N ASP A 265 -3.77 14.94 9.16
CA ASP A 265 -3.06 13.66 9.06
C ASP A 265 -2.74 13.29 7.60
N ALA A 266 -3.71 13.36 6.69
CA ALA A 266 -3.45 13.11 5.26
C ALA A 266 -2.39 14.06 4.69
N ARG A 267 -2.48 15.35 5.03
CA ARG A 267 -1.48 16.34 4.60
C ARG A 267 -0.11 16.06 5.21
N ASP A 268 -0.06 15.58 6.45
CA ASP A 268 1.19 15.24 7.13
C ASP A 268 1.80 13.94 6.61
N ASP A 269 1.01 12.92 6.30
CA ASP A 269 1.44 11.70 5.62
C ASP A 269 1.96 12.00 4.20
N ASP A 270 1.28 12.89 3.47
CA ASP A 270 1.78 13.42 2.19
C ASP A 270 3.07 14.22 2.41
N ALA A 271 3.11 15.07 3.43
CA ALA A 271 4.28 15.88 3.76
C ALA A 271 5.46 15.04 4.25
N HIS A 272 5.26 13.95 4.98
CA HIS A 272 6.31 13.02 5.42
C HIS A 272 6.84 12.22 4.24
N ARG A 273 5.94 11.73 3.36
CA ARG A 273 6.33 11.20 2.05
C ARG A 273 7.16 12.22 1.29
N ASN A 274 6.79 13.50 1.31
CA ASN A 274 7.49 14.58 0.64
C ASN A 274 8.75 15.10 1.39
N THR A 275 8.86 14.96 2.70
CA THR A 275 10.00 15.46 3.52
C THR A 275 11.12 14.43 3.54
N ALA A 276 10.78 13.13 3.50
CA ALA A 276 11.73 12.09 3.10
C ALA A 276 12.32 12.40 1.70
N THR A 277 11.56 13.08 0.83
CA THR A 277 12.01 13.51 -0.51
C THR A 277 12.69 14.88 -0.55
N SER A 278 12.50 15.77 0.45
CA SER A 278 13.04 17.16 0.45
C SER A 278 14.54 17.25 0.79
N ARG A 279 15.15 16.17 1.28
CA ARG A 279 16.61 16.02 1.38
C ARG A 279 17.28 15.77 0.02
N TRP A 280 16.51 15.54 -1.04
CA TRP A 280 17.05 15.36 -2.37
C TRP A 280 17.13 16.72 -3.05
N ALA A 281 18.34 17.28 -3.16
CA ALA A 281 18.57 18.35 -4.12
C ALA A 281 18.21 17.80 -5.51
N THR A 282 17.06 18.21 -6.03
CA THR A 282 16.43 17.86 -7.31
C THR A 282 17.01 16.57 -7.94
N PRO A 283 16.62 15.38 -7.45
CA PRO A 283 17.22 14.15 -7.90
C PRO A 283 16.92 13.95 -9.39
N THR A 284 17.90 13.39 -10.09
CA THR A 284 17.87 13.10 -11.52
C THR A 284 18.61 11.79 -11.77
N LEU A 285 18.14 11.01 -12.73
CA LEU A 285 18.80 9.87 -13.34
C LEU A 285 19.57 10.28 -14.60
N LEU A 286 19.34 11.49 -15.10
CA LEU A 286 20.05 12.05 -16.24
C LEU A 286 21.23 12.93 -15.78
N PRO A 287 22.27 13.10 -16.61
CA PRO A 287 22.49 12.54 -17.94
C PRO A 287 23.19 11.17 -17.92
N ASP A 288 23.31 10.48 -16.79
CA ASP A 288 23.93 9.15 -16.73
C ASP A 288 23.12 8.22 -15.82
N PRO A 289 22.13 7.50 -16.38
CA PRO A 289 21.26 6.61 -15.62
C PRO A 289 22.04 5.49 -14.92
N ALA A 290 23.09 4.98 -15.57
CA ALA A 290 23.88 3.88 -15.01
C ALA A 290 24.64 4.36 -13.77
N GLU A 291 25.28 5.53 -13.86
CA GLU A 291 25.97 6.15 -12.72
C GLU A 291 25.01 6.54 -11.59
N ALA A 292 23.83 7.07 -11.92
CA ALA A 292 22.82 7.42 -10.92
C ALA A 292 22.32 6.20 -10.12
N ILE A 293 22.00 5.10 -10.82
CA ILE A 293 21.61 3.84 -10.18
C ILE A 293 22.79 3.22 -9.41
N ARG A 294 24.02 3.32 -9.92
CA ARG A 294 25.22 2.86 -9.20
C ARG A 294 25.41 3.62 -7.88
N ARG A 295 25.30 4.95 -7.87
CA ARG A 295 25.38 5.76 -6.63
C ARG A 295 24.31 5.36 -5.63
N LEU A 296 23.09 5.10 -6.11
CA LEU A 296 22.00 4.64 -5.27
C LEU A 296 22.32 3.27 -4.65
N ARG A 297 22.87 2.34 -5.44
CA ARG A 297 23.35 1.04 -4.94
C ARG A 297 24.46 1.20 -3.90
N ASP A 298 25.48 2.00 -4.19
CA ASP A 298 26.67 2.19 -3.35
C ASP A 298 26.30 2.82 -1.99
N ARG A 299 25.26 3.66 -1.94
CA ARG A 299 24.69 4.22 -0.69
C ARG A 299 24.19 3.12 0.27
N PHE A 300 23.68 2.02 -0.25
CA PHE A 300 23.21 0.90 0.57
C PHE A 300 24.31 -0.15 0.77
N ALA A 301 25.23 -0.30 -0.18
CA ALA A 301 26.40 -1.17 -0.05
C ALA A 301 27.24 -0.86 1.21
N GLY A 302 27.35 0.42 1.60
CA GLY A 302 28.06 0.81 2.82
C GLY A 302 27.34 0.47 4.14
N ARG A 303 26.08 0.00 4.09
CA ARG A 303 25.22 -0.22 5.27
C ARG A 303 24.56 -1.61 5.30
N ARG A 304 24.60 -2.35 4.20
CA ARG A 304 23.92 -3.65 4.03
C ARG A 304 24.91 -4.70 3.54
N GLU A 305 24.59 -5.95 3.84
CA GLU A 305 25.29 -7.10 3.30
C GLU A 305 25.21 -7.10 1.76
N ILE A 306 26.33 -7.39 1.09
CA ILE A 306 26.37 -7.58 -0.36
C ILE A 306 26.18 -9.05 -0.67
N VAL A 307 25.14 -9.36 -1.45
CA VAL A 307 24.73 -10.71 -1.81
C VAL A 307 24.98 -10.92 -3.31
N ARG A 308 25.46 -12.11 -3.68
CA ARG A 308 25.60 -12.51 -5.08
C ARG A 308 24.27 -13.06 -5.60
N ALA A 309 23.87 -12.62 -6.78
CA ALA A 309 22.69 -13.13 -7.48
C ALA A 309 22.85 -14.60 -7.87
N ILE A 310 21.72 -15.31 -7.91
CA ILE A 310 21.69 -16.75 -8.19
C ILE A 310 21.30 -16.95 -9.67
N GLY A 311 22.28 -17.21 -10.54
CA GLY A 311 22.03 -17.59 -11.94
C GLY A 311 23.29 -17.74 -12.79
N GLU A 312 23.23 -18.61 -13.81
CA GLU A 312 24.25 -18.78 -14.87
C GLU A 312 24.28 -17.53 -15.78
N TRP A 313 24.91 -16.46 -15.28
CA TRP A 313 25.31 -15.34 -16.12
C TRP A 313 26.80 -15.55 -16.39
N ASP A 314 27.13 -15.96 -17.61
CA ASP A 314 28.51 -16.16 -18.05
C ASP A 314 29.35 -14.90 -17.79
N GLY A 315 30.17 -14.96 -16.74
CA GLY A 315 31.44 -14.24 -16.66
C GLY A 315 31.47 -12.82 -16.11
N ASP A 316 30.37 -12.18 -15.70
CA ASP A 316 30.44 -10.83 -15.12
C ASP A 316 30.35 -10.90 -13.58
N GLU A 317 31.43 -10.54 -12.87
CA GLU A 317 31.50 -10.32 -11.41
C GLU A 317 30.51 -9.24 -10.89
N ARG A 318 29.62 -8.74 -11.76
CA ARG A 318 28.73 -7.60 -11.58
C ARG A 318 27.37 -7.92 -10.97
N ALA A 319 26.99 -9.19 -10.79
CA ALA A 319 25.66 -9.53 -10.25
C ALA A 319 25.61 -9.54 -8.71
N ALA A 320 26.31 -8.61 -8.04
CA ALA A 320 26.22 -8.43 -6.59
C ALA A 320 25.33 -7.23 -6.24
N TYR A 321 24.45 -7.40 -5.26
CA TYR A 321 23.50 -6.38 -4.83
C TYR A 321 23.45 -6.23 -3.31
N PRO A 322 23.12 -5.05 -2.78
CA PRO A 322 22.89 -4.87 -1.35
C PRO A 322 21.58 -5.56 -0.95
N ALA A 323 21.60 -6.37 0.11
CA ALA A 323 20.42 -6.96 0.73
C ALA A 323 19.61 -5.88 1.45
N THR A 324 18.93 -5.04 0.68
CA THR A 324 18.14 -3.93 1.19
C THR A 324 16.93 -4.41 1.98
N ASN A 325 16.59 -3.66 3.03
CA ASN A 325 15.34 -3.87 3.74
C ASN A 325 14.20 -3.10 3.05
N ARG A 326 12.99 -3.27 3.55
CA ARG A 326 11.80 -2.67 2.93
C ARG A 326 11.81 -1.14 2.99
N ALA A 327 12.30 -0.54 4.06
CA ALA A 327 12.50 0.91 4.14
C ALA A 327 13.48 1.42 3.07
N ASP A 328 14.60 0.73 2.85
CA ASP A 328 15.59 1.07 1.83
C ASP A 328 14.98 0.99 0.42
N VAL A 329 14.18 -0.05 0.13
CA VAL A 329 13.52 -0.20 -1.16
C VAL A 329 12.47 0.89 -1.37
N ARG A 330 11.70 1.23 -0.33
CA ARG A 330 10.74 2.34 -0.37
C ARG A 330 11.45 3.67 -0.66
N TYR A 331 12.64 3.89 -0.09
CA TYR A 331 13.50 5.02 -0.44
C TYR A 331 13.93 5.00 -1.92
N VAL A 332 14.43 3.86 -2.42
CA VAL A 332 14.86 3.70 -3.83
C VAL A 332 13.74 4.03 -4.79
N VAL A 333 12.56 3.47 -4.56
CA VAL A 333 11.37 3.67 -5.40
C VAL A 333 10.93 5.12 -5.41
N ASN A 334 10.89 5.77 -4.23
CA ASN A 334 10.53 7.18 -4.15
C ASN A 334 11.56 8.07 -4.85
N TYR A 335 12.86 7.78 -4.70
CA TYR A 335 13.94 8.52 -5.35
C TYR A 335 13.81 8.47 -6.87
N ILE A 336 13.65 7.27 -7.42
CA ILE A 336 13.53 7.07 -8.86
C ILE A 336 12.25 7.71 -9.39
N SER A 337 11.13 7.56 -8.69
CA SER A 337 9.86 8.17 -9.09
C SER A 337 9.96 9.70 -9.17
N PHE A 338 10.63 10.32 -8.20
CA PHE A 338 10.83 11.77 -8.21
C PHE A 338 11.79 12.20 -9.32
N ALA A 339 12.90 11.48 -9.48
CA ALA A 339 13.87 11.78 -10.53
C ALA A 339 13.24 11.68 -11.92
N LEU A 340 12.49 10.61 -12.18
CA LEU A 340 11.80 10.41 -13.44
C LEU A 340 10.75 11.48 -13.72
N ARG A 341 10.02 12.00 -12.72
CA ARG A 341 9.07 13.11 -12.96
C ARG A 341 9.74 14.34 -13.58
N ASN A 342 10.98 14.63 -13.19
CA ASN A 342 11.76 15.73 -13.75
C ASN A 342 12.38 15.33 -15.09
N ASP A 343 12.96 14.15 -15.16
CA ASP A 343 13.76 13.71 -16.31
C ASP A 343 12.92 13.40 -17.54
N VAL A 344 11.75 12.77 -17.38
CA VAL A 344 10.91 12.40 -18.54
C VAL A 344 10.39 13.61 -19.31
N ALA A 345 10.27 14.76 -18.65
CA ALA A 345 9.90 16.02 -19.30
C ALA A 345 11.01 16.56 -20.23
N THR A 346 12.25 16.09 -20.06
CA THR A 346 13.40 16.44 -20.92
C THR A 346 13.57 15.49 -22.10
N LEU A 347 12.81 14.39 -22.14
CA LEU A 347 12.85 13.38 -23.20
C LEU A 347 11.76 13.64 -24.26
N PRO A 348 11.89 13.07 -25.48
CA PRO A 348 10.79 13.06 -26.45
C PRO A 348 9.52 12.50 -25.81
N ALA A 349 8.36 13.14 -26.04
CA ALA A 349 7.11 12.83 -25.32
C ALA A 349 6.72 11.34 -25.36
N THR A 350 6.91 10.68 -26.50
CA THR A 350 6.65 9.24 -26.66
C THR A 350 7.61 8.37 -25.87
N ALA A 351 8.90 8.70 -25.86
CA ALA A 351 9.93 7.98 -25.11
C ALA A 351 9.75 8.19 -23.60
N GLY A 352 9.50 9.43 -23.17
CA GLY A 352 9.18 9.76 -21.78
C GLY A 352 7.96 8.98 -21.26
N ALA A 353 6.90 8.86 -22.07
CA ALA A 353 5.72 8.07 -21.71
C ALA A 353 6.02 6.57 -21.57
N VAL A 354 6.88 5.98 -22.43
CA VAL A 354 7.28 4.57 -22.34
C VAL A 354 8.08 4.32 -21.06
N VAL A 355 9.07 5.17 -20.78
CA VAL A 355 9.87 5.09 -19.55
C VAL A 355 8.97 5.19 -18.31
N TRP A 356 8.07 6.18 -18.30
CA TRP A 356 7.15 6.39 -17.17
C TRP A 356 6.20 5.21 -16.96
N ASN A 357 5.63 4.65 -18.03
CA ASN A 357 4.72 3.51 -17.94
C ASN A 357 5.44 2.25 -17.46
N HIS A 358 6.65 1.98 -17.95
CA HIS A 358 7.47 0.88 -17.46
C HIS A 358 7.75 1.04 -15.96
N TRP A 359 8.23 2.22 -15.55
CA TRP A 359 8.52 2.48 -14.15
C TRP A 359 7.30 2.35 -13.25
N THR A 360 6.13 2.82 -13.70
CA THR A 360 4.88 2.68 -12.96
C THR A 360 4.53 1.21 -12.73
N GLY A 361 4.64 0.36 -13.75
CA GLY A 361 4.40 -1.09 -13.58
C GLY A 361 5.39 -1.78 -12.64
N VAL A 362 6.67 -1.39 -12.70
CA VAL A 362 7.70 -1.87 -11.76
C VAL A 362 7.38 -1.42 -10.33
N ARG A 363 7.06 -0.14 -10.15
CA ARG A 363 6.70 0.44 -8.86
C ARG A 363 5.50 -0.27 -8.26
N ASP A 364 4.43 -0.46 -9.02
CA ASP A 364 3.21 -1.08 -8.50
C ASP A 364 3.45 -2.54 -8.05
N THR A 365 4.35 -3.26 -8.76
CA THR A 365 4.81 -4.59 -8.36
C THR A 365 5.59 -4.55 -7.04
N ILE A 366 6.55 -3.62 -6.92
CA ILE A 366 7.34 -3.45 -5.70
C ILE A 366 6.45 -3.04 -4.52
N GLU A 367 5.54 -2.09 -4.73
CA GLU A 367 4.59 -1.64 -3.71
C GLU A 367 3.72 -2.80 -3.22
N THR A 368 3.31 -3.70 -4.11
CA THR A 368 2.59 -4.93 -3.72
C THR A 368 3.42 -5.78 -2.76
N LEU A 369 4.71 -5.98 -3.03
CA LEU A 369 5.63 -6.72 -2.17
C LEU A 369 5.97 -5.98 -0.86
N LEU A 370 5.91 -4.65 -0.86
CA LEU A 370 6.14 -3.83 0.33
C LEU A 370 4.93 -3.77 1.29
N ARG A 371 3.73 -4.22 0.87
CA ARG A 371 2.47 -4.07 1.64
C ARG A 371 2.38 -4.88 2.93
N GLY A 372 3.13 -5.98 3.09
CA GLY A 372 2.95 -6.87 4.25
C GLY A 372 4.27 -7.27 4.91
N GLY A 373 4.65 -6.64 6.03
CA GLY A 373 5.89 -6.89 6.80
C GLY A 373 6.52 -5.59 7.33
N ASP A 374 7.50 -5.69 8.22
CA ASP A 374 8.13 -4.55 8.91
C ASP A 374 9.13 -3.82 8.01
N ASP A 375 9.31 -2.52 8.21
CA ASP A 375 10.26 -1.69 7.47
C ASP A 375 11.73 -2.19 7.57
N ASN A 376 12.03 -2.92 8.65
CA ASN A 376 13.33 -3.53 8.89
C ASN A 376 13.51 -4.90 8.22
N ASP A 377 12.43 -5.54 7.76
CA ASP A 377 12.52 -6.84 7.12
C ASP A 377 13.26 -6.75 5.79
N ARG A 378 14.02 -7.80 5.47
CA ARG A 378 14.69 -7.92 4.17
C ARG A 378 13.64 -7.92 3.06
N TYR A 379 13.87 -7.12 2.02
CA TYR A 379 12.98 -7.13 0.86
C TYR A 379 13.12 -8.44 0.07
N GLU A 380 12.01 -9.09 -0.23
CA GLU A 380 12.02 -10.46 -0.77
C GLU A 380 12.60 -10.52 -2.18
N ASP A 381 12.24 -9.59 -3.06
CA ASP A 381 12.73 -9.53 -4.44
C ASP A 381 13.92 -8.56 -4.62
N ASN A 382 14.84 -8.56 -3.65
CA ASN A 382 16.08 -7.76 -3.72
C ASN A 382 16.83 -7.99 -5.04
N GLU A 383 16.97 -9.25 -5.44
CA GLU A 383 17.64 -9.62 -6.68
C GLU A 383 16.90 -9.07 -7.91
N GLY A 384 15.57 -9.22 -7.96
CA GLY A 384 14.79 -8.69 -9.07
C GLY A 384 14.87 -7.19 -9.21
N LEU A 385 14.78 -6.46 -8.09
CA LEU A 385 14.96 -5.02 -8.09
C LEU A 385 16.33 -4.62 -8.65
N TRP A 386 17.41 -5.08 -8.01
CA TRP A 386 18.76 -4.58 -8.27
C TRP A 386 19.37 -5.12 -9.56
N VAL A 387 19.05 -6.35 -9.95
CA VAL A 387 19.70 -7.05 -11.07
C VAL A 387 18.83 -7.05 -12.33
N ARG A 388 17.50 -6.94 -12.20
CA ARG A 388 16.58 -6.96 -13.36
C ARG A 388 15.95 -5.59 -13.63
N GLN A 389 15.21 -5.05 -12.66
CA GLN A 389 14.35 -3.90 -12.88
C GLN A 389 15.14 -2.59 -13.05
N LEU A 390 16.08 -2.29 -12.15
CA LEU A 390 16.88 -1.06 -12.27
C LEU A 390 17.77 -1.05 -13.51
N PRO A 391 18.46 -2.15 -13.88
CA PRO A 391 19.19 -2.20 -15.15
C PRO A 391 18.29 -2.10 -16.39
N ALA A 392 17.05 -2.62 -16.35
CA ALA A 392 16.08 -2.44 -17.42
C ALA A 392 15.68 -0.97 -17.57
N LEU A 393 15.44 -0.27 -16.47
CA LEU A 393 15.16 1.18 -16.47
C LEU A 393 16.34 1.97 -17.05
N VAL A 394 17.58 1.63 -16.69
CA VAL A 394 18.80 2.27 -17.26
C VAL A 394 18.84 2.11 -18.77
N ARG A 395 18.58 0.90 -19.30
CA ARG A 395 18.53 0.66 -20.74
C ARG A 395 17.46 1.52 -21.42
N LEU A 396 16.25 1.54 -20.88
CA LEU A 396 15.14 2.34 -21.41
C LEU A 396 15.45 3.84 -21.42
N LEU A 397 16.09 4.36 -20.36
CA LEU A 397 16.50 5.76 -20.30
C LEU A 397 17.60 6.08 -21.30
N ASN A 398 18.57 5.19 -21.50
CA ASN A 398 19.61 5.38 -22.52
C ASN A 398 19.02 5.35 -23.92
N GLU A 399 18.15 4.38 -24.22
CA GLU A 399 17.41 4.31 -25.49
C GLU A 399 16.56 5.57 -25.73
N ALA A 400 15.91 6.09 -24.69
CA ALA A 400 15.08 7.29 -24.80
C ALA A 400 15.87 8.59 -25.09
N ARG A 401 17.18 8.60 -24.83
CA ARG A 401 18.06 9.75 -25.03
C ARG A 401 18.78 9.76 -26.37
N GLU A 402 19.00 8.58 -26.96
CA GLU A 402 19.65 8.46 -28.25
C GLU A 402 18.69 9.00 -29.32
N ASP A 403 18.99 10.18 -29.88
CA ASP A 403 18.24 10.77 -30.99
C ASP A 403 18.22 9.79 -32.17
N GLY A 404 17.02 9.30 -32.50
CA GLY A 404 16.81 8.30 -33.55
C GLY A 404 16.83 6.84 -33.09
N SER A 405 16.94 6.57 -31.78
CA SER A 405 16.80 5.23 -31.25
C SER A 405 15.37 4.70 -31.48
N PRO A 406 15.22 3.52 -32.07
CA PRO A 406 13.93 2.94 -32.39
C PRO A 406 13.32 2.40 -31.09
N LEU A 407 12.83 3.27 -30.21
CA LEU A 407 11.75 2.93 -29.29
C LEU A 407 10.47 2.69 -30.12
N ARG A 408 10.53 1.62 -30.92
CA ARG A 408 9.59 1.14 -31.94
C ARG A 408 8.43 0.37 -31.31
N ASN A 409 8.01 0.70 -30.10
CA ASN A 409 6.84 0.12 -29.44
C ASN A 409 5.57 0.96 -29.63
N GLY A 410 5.54 1.84 -30.64
CA GLY A 410 4.37 2.65 -31.00
C GLY A 410 3.94 2.58 -32.48
N ARG A 411 4.72 1.94 -33.38
CA ARG A 411 4.35 1.86 -34.80
C ARG A 411 4.61 0.46 -35.34
N LEU A 412 3.57 -0.38 -35.29
CA LEU A 412 3.55 -1.67 -35.99
C LEU A 412 3.91 -1.42 -37.46
N THR A 413 5.02 -1.97 -37.91
CA THR A 413 5.45 -1.89 -39.32
C THR A 413 4.92 -3.13 -40.02
N PHE A 414 3.75 -2.99 -40.65
CA PHE A 414 3.14 -4.05 -41.42
C PHE A 414 3.88 -4.24 -42.74
N ARG A 415 4.15 -5.50 -43.08
CA ARG A 415 4.85 -5.90 -44.30
C ARG A 415 4.10 -7.05 -44.98
N PRO A 416 4.10 -7.12 -46.31
CA PRO A 416 3.58 -8.27 -47.05
C PRO A 416 4.28 -9.56 -46.64
N VAL A 417 3.48 -10.62 -46.45
CA VAL A 417 3.96 -11.99 -46.18
C VAL A 417 4.21 -12.79 -47.47
N GLY A 418 3.97 -12.18 -48.64
CA GLY A 418 4.32 -12.69 -49.98
C GLY A 418 3.20 -13.48 -50.67
N GLY A 419 3.44 -13.89 -51.91
CA GLY A 419 2.45 -14.64 -52.70
C GLY A 419 2.32 -16.10 -52.29
N ARG A 420 1.19 -16.71 -52.66
CA ARG A 420 0.98 -18.16 -52.51
C ARG A 420 1.92 -18.92 -53.44
N GLY A 421 2.61 -19.93 -52.91
CA GLY A 421 3.55 -20.76 -53.68
C GLY A 421 4.98 -20.20 -53.73
N ASP A 422 5.16 -18.91 -53.42
CA ASP A 422 6.47 -18.28 -53.32
C ASP A 422 7.15 -18.60 -51.99
N ALA A 423 8.48 -18.50 -51.98
CA ALA A 423 9.24 -18.49 -50.74
C ALA A 423 8.75 -17.37 -49.82
N TYR A 424 8.80 -17.57 -48.50
CA TYR A 424 8.55 -16.48 -47.56
C TYR A 424 9.60 -15.38 -47.73
N PRO A 425 9.21 -14.09 -47.66
CA PRO A 425 10.16 -12.98 -47.75
C PRO A 425 11.29 -13.13 -46.71
N PRO A 426 12.51 -12.60 -46.98
CA PRO A 426 13.65 -12.75 -46.08
C PRO A 426 13.34 -12.38 -44.63
N TRP A 427 12.57 -11.31 -44.42
CA TRP A 427 12.21 -10.84 -43.08
C TRP A 427 11.37 -11.84 -42.28
N VAL A 428 10.57 -12.68 -42.94
CA VAL A 428 9.82 -13.76 -42.29
C VAL A 428 10.77 -14.92 -41.98
N ALA A 429 11.65 -15.28 -42.93
CA ALA A 429 12.64 -16.34 -42.74
C ALA A 429 13.59 -16.06 -41.56
N ASP A 430 13.96 -14.80 -41.36
CA ASP A 430 14.81 -14.33 -40.26
C ASP A 430 14.19 -14.51 -38.86
N LEU A 431 12.90 -14.85 -38.77
CA LEU A 431 12.18 -15.10 -37.52
C LEU A 431 12.43 -16.49 -36.93
N ARG A 432 13.13 -17.38 -37.64
CA ARG A 432 13.45 -18.73 -37.14
C ARG A 432 14.31 -18.65 -35.88
N GLY A 433 13.97 -19.45 -34.86
CA GLY A 433 14.70 -19.44 -33.59
C GLY A 433 14.49 -18.17 -32.77
N ARG A 434 13.49 -17.34 -33.09
CA ARG A 434 13.17 -16.12 -32.33
C ARG A 434 11.85 -16.25 -31.58
N SER A 435 11.73 -15.50 -30.49
CA SER A 435 10.49 -15.29 -29.73
C SER A 435 9.96 -13.86 -29.97
N GLY A 436 8.65 -13.66 -29.80
CA GLY A 436 8.03 -12.39 -30.16
C GLY A 436 6.51 -12.42 -30.22
N VAL A 437 5.95 -11.27 -30.61
CA VAL A 437 4.52 -11.09 -30.88
C VAL A 437 4.35 -10.69 -32.34
N TYR A 438 3.33 -11.23 -33.00
CA TYR A 438 2.94 -10.85 -34.34
C TYR A 438 1.51 -10.30 -34.37
N VAL A 439 1.28 -9.37 -35.29
CA VAL A 439 -0.03 -8.76 -35.55
C VAL A 439 -0.32 -8.92 -37.03
N ILE A 440 -1.46 -9.54 -37.36
CA ILE A 440 -1.89 -9.78 -38.73
C ILE A 440 -2.98 -8.78 -39.08
N ARG A 441 -2.87 -8.19 -40.27
CA ARG A 441 -3.97 -7.49 -40.92
C ARG A 441 -4.36 -8.19 -42.22
N ALA A 442 -5.65 -8.26 -42.48
CA ALA A 442 -6.21 -8.85 -43.69
C ALA A 442 -7.43 -8.02 -44.15
N PRO A 443 -7.87 -8.15 -45.41
CA PRO A 443 -9.05 -7.44 -45.88
C PRO A 443 -10.30 -7.81 -45.06
N GLY A 444 -11.01 -6.81 -44.55
CA GLY A 444 -12.32 -6.94 -43.91
C GLY A 444 -13.47 -6.96 -44.92
N GLU A 445 -14.71 -6.84 -44.43
CA GLU A 445 -15.91 -6.85 -45.29
C GLU A 445 -15.93 -5.71 -46.31
N SER A 446 -15.31 -4.55 -46.01
CA SER A 446 -15.18 -3.42 -46.93
C SER A 446 -14.04 -3.57 -47.95
N GLY A 447 -13.21 -4.60 -47.81
CA GLY A 447 -11.95 -4.76 -48.57
C GLY A 447 -10.76 -3.98 -47.99
N ASP A 448 -10.97 -3.14 -46.98
CA ASP A 448 -9.87 -2.44 -46.28
C ASP A 448 -9.12 -3.39 -45.35
N LEU A 449 -7.81 -3.16 -45.19
CA LEU A 449 -6.99 -3.94 -44.28
C LEU A 449 -7.30 -3.59 -42.81
N GLU A 450 -7.86 -4.54 -42.08
CA GLU A 450 -8.15 -4.42 -40.65
C GLU A 450 -7.27 -5.35 -39.82
N ILE A 451 -7.09 -5.04 -38.53
CA ILE A 451 -6.32 -5.90 -37.63
C ILE A 451 -7.21 -7.08 -37.24
N VAL A 452 -6.85 -8.26 -37.74
CA VAL A 452 -7.66 -9.47 -37.60
C VAL A 452 -7.19 -10.34 -36.44
N TYR A 453 -5.88 -10.38 -36.17
CA TYR A 453 -5.33 -11.28 -35.16
C TYR A 453 -4.03 -10.77 -34.55
N VAL A 454 -3.84 -11.11 -33.28
CA VAL A 454 -2.59 -10.97 -32.54
C VAL A 454 -2.25 -12.33 -31.93
N GLY A 455 -1.01 -12.76 -32.10
CA GLY A 455 -0.51 -14.00 -31.50
C GLY A 455 0.94 -13.85 -31.05
N SER A 456 1.40 -14.75 -30.19
CA SER A 456 2.79 -14.76 -29.74
C SER A 456 3.49 -16.11 -29.94
N SER A 457 4.82 -16.07 -29.81
CA SER A 457 5.65 -17.23 -29.63
C SER A 457 6.66 -16.98 -28.52
N SER A 458 6.62 -17.83 -27.49
CA SER A 458 7.56 -17.83 -26.36
C SER A 458 8.57 -18.99 -26.40
N ALA A 459 8.56 -19.81 -27.46
CA ALA A 459 9.38 -21.03 -27.55
C ALA A 459 10.36 -20.98 -28.73
N ASP A 460 10.84 -19.79 -29.09
CA ASP A 460 11.75 -19.56 -30.23
C ASP A 460 11.22 -20.07 -31.58
N ARG A 461 9.89 -20.08 -31.71
CA ARG A 461 9.14 -20.61 -32.86
C ARG A 461 8.31 -19.54 -33.55
N LEU A 462 8.78 -18.29 -33.54
CA LEU A 462 8.01 -17.16 -34.09
C LEU A 462 7.75 -17.29 -35.59
N HIS A 463 8.71 -17.84 -36.34
CA HIS A 463 8.53 -18.18 -37.75
C HIS A 463 7.39 -19.21 -37.93
N GLU A 464 7.42 -20.31 -37.19
CA GLU A 464 6.45 -21.42 -37.33
C GLU A 464 5.03 -21.00 -36.92
N THR A 465 4.93 -20.24 -35.82
CA THR A 465 3.66 -19.75 -35.27
C THR A 465 3.01 -18.71 -36.19
N LEU A 466 3.77 -17.71 -36.66
CA LEU A 466 3.26 -16.73 -37.62
C LEU A 466 2.86 -17.39 -38.94
N THR A 467 3.71 -18.23 -39.51
CA THR A 467 3.48 -18.79 -40.86
C THR A 467 2.35 -19.82 -40.90
N ARG A 468 1.98 -20.43 -39.76
CA ARG A 468 0.82 -21.33 -39.67
C ARG A 468 -0.48 -20.65 -40.12
N HIS A 469 -0.66 -19.37 -39.80
CA HIS A 469 -1.86 -18.62 -40.19
C HIS A 469 -1.98 -18.35 -41.69
N PHE A 470 -0.94 -18.62 -42.48
CA PHE A 470 -0.94 -18.40 -43.92
C PHE A 470 -0.84 -19.70 -44.73
N GLN A 471 -0.93 -20.86 -44.05
CA GLN A 471 -0.88 -22.17 -44.68
C GLN A 471 -2.32 -22.68 -44.91
N GLN A 472 -2.76 -22.70 -46.17
CA GLN A 472 -3.92 -23.50 -46.57
C GLN A 472 -3.46 -24.94 -46.85
N TRP A 473 -4.23 -25.92 -46.39
CA TRP A 473 -3.96 -27.36 -46.49
C TRP A 473 -3.17 -27.81 -47.74
N ARG A 474 -2.10 -28.59 -47.52
CA ARG A 474 -1.57 -29.56 -48.49
C ARG A 474 -2.03 -30.95 -48.06
N ARG A 475 -2.74 -31.67 -48.93
CA ARG A 475 -2.96 -33.12 -48.79
C ARG A 475 -1.62 -33.82 -48.58
N TRP A 476 -1.45 -34.50 -47.45
CA TRP A 476 -0.36 -35.46 -47.28
C TRP A 476 -0.76 -36.79 -47.92
N LYS A 477 0.15 -37.37 -48.72
CA LYS A 477 0.03 -38.73 -49.24
C LYS A 477 0.75 -39.67 -48.27
N GLY A 478 0.00 -40.26 -47.35
CA GLY A 478 0.54 -41.26 -46.44
C GLY A 478 0.88 -42.56 -47.14
N PHE A 479 2.13 -42.98 -46.98
CA PHE A 479 2.72 -44.16 -47.61
C PHE A 479 2.20 -45.50 -47.07
N TRP A 480 1.23 -45.53 -46.14
CA TRP A 480 0.62 -46.80 -45.70
C TRP A 480 -0.89 -46.70 -45.52
N ARG A 481 -1.58 -47.61 -46.22
CA ARG A 481 -2.99 -48.04 -46.11
C ARG A 481 -4.06 -46.95 -46.24
N GLY A 482 -4.26 -46.46 -47.47
CA GLY A 482 -5.59 -46.35 -48.12
C GLY A 482 -6.76 -45.63 -47.44
N GLN A 483 -6.55 -44.95 -46.31
CA GLN A 483 -7.57 -44.19 -45.59
C GLN A 483 -7.34 -42.70 -45.83
N TYR A 484 -8.35 -42.02 -46.37
CA TYR A 484 -8.44 -40.57 -46.32
C TYR A 484 -8.85 -40.19 -44.90
N GLY A 485 -7.89 -39.79 -44.07
CA GLY A 485 -8.18 -39.17 -42.77
C GLY A 485 -8.27 -37.65 -42.94
N GLU A 486 -9.43 -37.07 -42.66
CA GLU A 486 -9.56 -35.65 -42.31
C GLU A 486 -9.21 -35.51 -40.83
N GLY A 487 -8.19 -34.71 -40.50
CA GLY A 487 -7.78 -34.54 -39.11
C GLY A 487 -6.53 -33.71 -38.92
N HIS A 488 -6.70 -32.39 -38.91
CA HIS A 488 -6.10 -31.45 -37.95
C HIS A 488 -6.77 -30.09 -38.19
N ASP A 489 -7.64 -29.64 -37.29
CA ASP A 489 -8.20 -28.28 -37.33
C ASP A 489 -7.03 -27.28 -37.14
N PRO A 490 -6.67 -26.45 -38.12
CA PRO A 490 -5.49 -25.59 -38.03
C PRO A 490 -5.75 -24.30 -37.23
N GLY A 491 -6.99 -24.08 -36.77
CA GLY A 491 -7.43 -22.77 -36.33
C GLY A 491 -7.56 -21.78 -37.50
N LEU A 492 -7.67 -20.51 -37.16
CA LEU A 492 -7.97 -19.42 -38.09
C LEU A 492 -6.80 -19.12 -39.06
N THR A 493 -7.08 -19.07 -40.37
CA THR A 493 -6.09 -18.80 -41.44
C THR A 493 -6.49 -17.61 -42.32
N TYR A 494 -5.50 -16.95 -42.93
CA TYR A 494 -5.65 -15.75 -43.76
C TYR A 494 -5.01 -15.96 -45.14
N ASP A 495 -5.57 -15.32 -46.17
CA ASP A 495 -4.99 -15.34 -47.50
C ASP A 495 -3.64 -14.60 -47.52
N ARG A 496 -2.57 -15.36 -47.71
CA ARG A 496 -1.19 -14.86 -47.71
C ARG A 496 -0.97 -13.75 -48.73
N ALA A 497 -1.64 -13.81 -49.89
CA ALA A 497 -1.44 -12.84 -50.96
C ALA A 497 -1.96 -11.43 -50.63
N THR A 498 -2.92 -11.35 -49.70
CA THR A 498 -3.60 -10.11 -49.32
C THR A 498 -3.33 -9.69 -47.88
N ALA A 499 -2.83 -10.60 -47.05
CA ALA A 499 -2.49 -10.31 -45.67
C ALA A 499 -1.12 -9.63 -45.50
N GLU A 500 -0.99 -8.86 -44.44
CA GLU A 500 0.27 -8.29 -43.98
C GLU A 500 0.46 -8.57 -42.50
N ALA A 501 1.72 -8.64 -42.08
CA ALA A 501 2.05 -8.86 -40.68
C ALA A 501 3.08 -7.85 -40.18
N ALA A 502 2.94 -7.48 -38.92
CA ALA A 502 3.93 -6.75 -38.14
C ALA A 502 4.45 -7.66 -37.03
N VAL A 503 5.73 -7.58 -36.70
CA VAL A 503 6.36 -8.42 -35.69
C VAL A 503 7.16 -7.57 -34.72
N ILE A 504 7.05 -7.89 -33.42
CA ILE A 504 7.88 -7.36 -32.35
C ILE A 504 8.67 -8.53 -31.76
N ILE A 505 9.98 -8.54 -31.99
CA ILE A 505 10.88 -9.53 -31.36
C ILE A 505 11.04 -9.16 -29.90
N THR A 506 10.89 -10.14 -29.01
CA THR A 506 10.99 -9.95 -27.56
C THR A 506 11.55 -11.22 -26.91
N PRO A 507 12.21 -11.13 -25.75
CA PRO A 507 12.55 -12.33 -24.98
C PRO A 507 11.30 -13.20 -24.74
N SER A 508 11.48 -14.52 -24.73
CA SER A 508 10.41 -15.52 -24.59
C SER A 508 9.46 -15.23 -23.43
N GLN A 509 10.00 -14.84 -22.27
CA GLN A 509 9.25 -14.53 -21.06
C GLN A 509 8.30 -13.31 -21.19
N HIS A 510 8.51 -12.43 -22.17
CA HIS A 510 7.70 -11.22 -22.35
C HIS A 510 6.67 -11.33 -23.48
N ALA A 511 6.71 -12.40 -24.28
CA ALA A 511 5.88 -12.54 -25.47
C ALA A 511 4.38 -12.58 -25.12
N TYR A 512 4.01 -13.34 -24.09
CA TYR A 512 2.63 -13.48 -23.66
C TYR A 512 2.03 -12.19 -23.07
N GLU A 513 2.78 -11.49 -22.21
CA GLU A 513 2.32 -10.23 -21.63
C GLU A 513 2.10 -9.15 -22.71
N LEU A 514 3.02 -9.09 -23.69
CA LEU A 514 2.93 -8.16 -24.80
C LEU A 514 1.75 -8.47 -25.74
N GLU A 515 1.47 -9.75 -26.00
CA GLU A 515 0.29 -10.21 -26.72
C GLU A 515 -1.00 -9.76 -26.03
N MET A 516 -1.14 -10.02 -24.73
CA MET A 516 -2.32 -9.59 -23.96
C MET A 516 -2.51 -8.08 -23.99
N ARG A 517 -1.42 -7.31 -23.90
CA ARG A 517 -1.45 -5.84 -24.01
C ARG A 517 -1.92 -5.38 -25.40
N LEU A 518 -1.44 -6.02 -26.45
CA LEU A 518 -1.82 -5.70 -27.83
C LEU A 518 -3.25 -6.11 -28.16
N ILE A 519 -3.73 -7.26 -27.68
CA ILE A 519 -5.13 -7.69 -27.83
C ILE A 519 -6.07 -6.69 -27.16
N ARG A 520 -5.78 -6.28 -25.92
CA ARG A 520 -6.59 -5.27 -25.21
C ARG A 520 -6.61 -3.92 -25.93
N ARG A 521 -5.47 -3.50 -26.48
CA ARG A 521 -5.30 -2.20 -27.14
C ARG A 521 -5.92 -2.16 -28.54
N LEU A 522 -5.70 -3.20 -29.34
CA LEU A 522 -6.04 -3.23 -30.76
C LEU A 522 -7.41 -3.83 -31.03
N ARG A 523 -7.96 -4.62 -30.08
CA ARG A 523 -9.23 -5.34 -30.21
C ARG A 523 -9.35 -6.05 -31.57
N PRO A 524 -8.37 -6.92 -31.91
CA PRO A 524 -8.37 -7.65 -33.17
C PRO A 524 -9.68 -8.43 -33.34
N ARG A 525 -10.22 -8.43 -34.57
CA ARG A 525 -11.54 -9.01 -34.89
C ARG A 525 -11.68 -10.45 -34.41
N ASP A 526 -10.63 -11.25 -34.57
CA ASP A 526 -10.70 -12.70 -34.46
C ASP A 526 -10.03 -13.29 -33.21
N ASN A 527 -9.49 -12.46 -32.29
CA ASN A 527 -9.11 -12.96 -30.97
C ASN A 527 -10.36 -13.03 -30.06
N LEU A 528 -10.67 -14.22 -29.55
CA LEU A 528 -11.77 -14.41 -28.59
C LEU A 528 -11.47 -13.64 -27.29
N LEU A 529 -12.21 -12.57 -27.04
CA LEU A 529 -12.14 -11.80 -25.80
C LEU A 529 -12.94 -12.52 -24.71
N GLY A 530 -12.27 -13.25 -23.81
CA GLY A 530 -12.88 -13.73 -22.55
C GLY A 530 -13.25 -15.22 -22.47
N GLN A 531 -12.32 -16.14 -22.77
CA GLN A 531 -12.41 -17.49 -22.23
C GLN A 531 -11.49 -17.63 -21.01
N ASP A 532 -12.10 -17.91 -19.86
CA ASP A 532 -11.45 -18.55 -18.72
C ASP A 532 -10.79 -19.83 -19.21
N VAL A 533 -9.51 -19.99 -18.89
CA VAL A 533 -8.73 -21.18 -19.27
C VAL A 533 -9.21 -22.35 -18.39
N ALA A 534 -10.34 -22.93 -18.75
CA ALA A 534 -10.70 -24.26 -18.30
C ALA A 534 -9.63 -25.20 -18.86
N HIS A 535 -8.93 -25.87 -17.95
CA HIS A 535 -7.97 -26.91 -18.25
C HIS A 535 -8.53 -27.84 -19.34
N GLU A 536 -7.91 -27.81 -20.51
CA GLU A 536 -8.06 -28.88 -21.49
C GLU A 536 -7.38 -30.11 -20.90
N GLU A 537 -8.17 -30.92 -20.20
CA GLU A 537 -7.82 -32.29 -19.88
C GLU A 537 -7.53 -33.01 -21.20
N VAL A 538 -6.26 -33.30 -21.43
CA VAL A 538 -5.82 -34.23 -22.47
C VAL A 538 -6.34 -35.61 -22.08
N PRO A 539 -7.22 -36.26 -22.87
CA PRO A 539 -7.47 -37.67 -22.68
C PRO A 539 -6.28 -38.46 -23.25
N PHE A 540 -5.83 -39.45 -22.48
CA PHE A 540 -4.76 -40.40 -22.80
C PHE A 540 -4.83 -41.02 -24.20
#